data_AF-A0A963CZ39-F1
#
_entry.id   AF-A0A963CZ39-F1
#
_cell.length_a   1.000
_cell.length_b   1.000
_cell.length_c   1.000
_cell.angle_alpha   90.00
_cell.angle_beta   90.00
_cell.angle_gamma   90.00
#
_symmetry.space_group_name_H-M   'P 1'
#
loop_
_entity.id
_entity.type
_entity.pdbx_description
1 polymer ?
#
loop_
_entity_poly.entity_id
_entity_poly.type
_entity_poly.pdbx_seq_one_letter_code
_entity_poly.pdbx_strand_id
1 'polypeptide(L)'
;MMQKKNLMPNMKSSRVLLAVGLFAVAGTAHPLSIQFNYDYDGGFFSGLNESRKGVLTAAAAYFENRISDNLLAITSGGGNNFTARFDRPDNDTEVLIQNYSIAANTIEIFVGARDLGSSTLGQGGPGSYSINGTPSYFNSTTRRGQGTVSGPLATDFATWGGVITFDSNSNWYFDPDTTTSESFSGFDLFSVALHELGHVLGYGTSASWDNQISGSSFTGANSIGVYGGNVPLFDDAHWQNAL
;
A
#
# COMPACT_ATOMS: atom_id res chain seq x y z
N MET A 1 28.01 -18.05 -40.98
CA MET A 1 29.08 -17.82 -41.97
C MET A 1 28.65 -16.66 -42.86
N MET A 2 29.38 -15.52 -42.79
CA MET A 2 29.56 -14.42 -43.79
C MET A 2 28.32 -13.82 -44.51
N GLN A 3 28.15 -12.53 -44.77
CA GLN A 3 28.89 -11.29 -44.50
C GLN A 3 28.01 -10.09 -44.97
N LYS A 4 28.33 -8.87 -44.52
CA LYS A 4 27.79 -7.57 -44.98
C LYS A 4 27.98 -7.31 -46.48
N LYS A 5 27.11 -6.51 -47.09
CA LYS A 5 27.51 -5.51 -48.10
C LYS A 5 26.59 -4.28 -48.12
N ASN A 6 27.22 -3.12 -47.92
CA ASN A 6 26.66 -1.79 -48.14
C ASN A 6 26.31 -1.58 -49.61
N LEU A 7 25.16 -0.96 -49.88
CA LEU A 7 24.95 -0.09 -51.04
C LEU A 7 24.09 1.09 -50.61
N MET A 8 24.68 2.28 -50.60
CA MET A 8 23.93 3.54 -50.68
C MET A 8 23.54 3.80 -52.14
N PRO A 9 22.37 4.39 -52.38
CA PRO A 9 22.30 5.41 -53.41
C PRO A 9 21.54 6.67 -52.99
N ASN A 10 22.14 7.80 -53.36
CA ASN A 10 21.57 9.09 -53.78
C ASN A 10 20.52 9.81 -52.91
N MET A 11 21.03 10.83 -52.23
CA MET A 11 20.31 12.02 -51.79
C MET A 11 19.50 12.66 -52.94
N LYS A 12 18.19 12.80 -52.73
CA LYS A 12 17.39 13.88 -53.31
C LYS A 12 16.91 14.77 -52.16
N SER A 13 17.28 16.04 -52.25
CA SER A 13 16.97 17.11 -51.31
C SER A 13 15.47 17.40 -51.27
N SER A 14 14.79 16.98 -50.20
CA SER A 14 13.47 17.48 -49.82
C SER A 14 13.61 18.51 -48.71
N ARG A 15 12.99 19.67 -48.90
CA ARG A 15 12.87 20.72 -47.89
C ARG A 15 12.07 20.16 -46.71
N VAL A 16 12.73 19.97 -45.57
CA VAL A 16 12.09 19.57 -44.31
C VAL A 16 11.64 20.84 -43.60
N LEU A 17 10.32 21.00 -43.42
CA LEU A 17 9.79 21.95 -42.44
C LEU A 17 10.24 21.48 -41.04
N LEU A 18 10.97 22.35 -40.34
CA LEU A 18 11.38 22.12 -38.96
C LEU A 18 10.15 22.35 -38.05
N ALA A 19 9.38 21.30 -37.81
CA ALA A 19 8.44 21.29 -36.69
C ALA A 19 9.26 21.12 -35.41
N VAL A 20 9.39 22.18 -34.62
CA VAL A 20 9.91 22.11 -33.25
C VAL A 20 8.86 21.37 -32.42
N GLY A 21 8.99 20.05 -32.35
CA GLY A 21 8.20 19.22 -31.46
C GLY A 21 8.58 19.55 -30.02
N LEU A 22 7.65 20.17 -29.29
CA LEU A 22 7.71 20.28 -27.85
C LEU A 22 7.61 18.86 -27.29
N PHE A 23 8.73 18.21 -27.00
CA PHE A 23 8.72 16.99 -26.21
C PHE A 23 8.36 17.37 -24.79
N ALA A 24 7.06 17.28 -24.47
CA ALA A 24 6.65 17.12 -23.09
C ALA A 24 7.30 15.83 -22.60
N VAL A 25 8.29 15.95 -21.73
CA VAL A 25 8.73 14.82 -20.91
C VAL A 25 7.55 14.53 -20.00
N ALA A 26 6.64 13.68 -20.43
CA ALA A 26 5.71 13.03 -19.54
C ALA A 26 6.59 12.28 -18.53
N GLY A 27 6.72 12.83 -17.32
CA GLY A 27 7.31 12.07 -16.22
C GLY A 27 6.53 10.77 -16.14
N THR A 28 7.23 9.65 -16.23
CA THR A 28 6.61 8.35 -15.96
C THR A 28 6.00 8.46 -14.58
N ALA A 29 4.68 8.42 -14.47
CA ALA A 29 4.03 8.29 -13.17
C ALA A 29 4.67 7.06 -12.51
N HIS A 30 5.37 7.26 -11.40
CA HIS A 30 5.88 6.14 -10.64
C HIS A 30 4.65 5.39 -10.11
N PRO A 31 4.51 4.07 -10.35
CA PRO A 31 3.43 3.31 -9.75
C PRO A 31 3.49 3.45 -8.23
N LEU A 32 2.33 3.32 -7.57
CA LEU A 32 2.28 3.21 -6.12
C LEU A 32 3.28 2.13 -5.65
N SER A 33 4.03 2.44 -4.60
CA SER A 33 5.01 1.56 -3.99
C SER A 33 4.71 1.38 -2.51
N ILE A 34 4.44 0.15 -2.11
CA ILE A 34 4.31 -0.29 -0.73
C ILE A 34 5.70 -0.76 -0.29
N GLN A 35 6.27 -0.06 0.68
CA GLN A 35 7.61 -0.35 1.19
C GLN A 35 7.52 -0.89 2.61
N PHE A 36 8.00 -2.12 2.79
CA PHE A 36 8.07 -2.73 4.12
C PHE A 36 9.36 -2.32 4.84
N ASN A 37 9.19 -1.75 6.01
CA ASN A 37 10.26 -1.41 6.94
C ASN A 37 10.31 -2.47 8.05
N TYR A 38 11.48 -3.08 8.26
CA TYR A 38 11.71 -4.17 9.21
C TYR A 38 12.52 -3.74 10.44
N ASP A 39 12.70 -2.43 10.69
CA ASP A 39 13.49 -1.90 11.81
C ASP A 39 12.93 -2.32 13.18
N TYR A 40 11.65 -2.69 13.23
CA TYR A 40 10.96 -3.18 14.42
C TYR A 40 10.51 -4.65 14.27
N ASP A 41 11.16 -5.41 13.38
CA ASP A 41 10.96 -6.87 13.28
C ASP A 41 11.69 -7.58 14.44
N GLY A 42 10.93 -8.27 15.29
CA GLY A 42 11.44 -9.04 16.42
C GLY A 42 12.10 -10.39 16.05
N GLY A 43 12.41 -10.63 14.77
CA GLY A 43 12.96 -11.90 14.27
C GLY A 43 12.05 -12.68 13.33
N PHE A 44 10.83 -12.20 13.06
CA PHE A 44 9.86 -12.92 12.25
C PHE A 44 10.18 -12.84 10.76
N PHE A 45 10.89 -11.81 10.30
CA PHE A 45 11.29 -11.62 8.91
C PHE A 45 12.81 -11.53 8.72
N SER A 46 13.61 -11.84 9.73
CA SER A 46 15.07 -11.67 9.69
C SER A 46 15.83 -12.97 9.97
N GLY A 47 17.14 -12.96 9.67
CA GLY A 47 18.00 -14.13 9.84
C GLY A 47 17.52 -15.33 9.01
N LEU A 48 17.29 -16.47 9.66
CA LEU A 48 16.80 -17.69 9.00
C LEU A 48 15.38 -17.53 8.39
N ASN A 49 14.66 -16.48 8.76
CA ASN A 49 13.29 -16.21 8.32
C ASN A 49 13.22 -15.18 7.18
N GLU A 50 14.35 -14.75 6.63
CA GLU A 50 14.39 -13.69 5.61
C GLU A 50 13.61 -14.01 4.33
N SER A 51 13.46 -15.30 4.00
CA SER A 51 12.65 -15.73 2.84
C SER A 51 11.19 -15.28 2.92
N ARG A 52 10.65 -15.07 4.14
CA ARG A 52 9.26 -14.63 4.35
C ARG A 52 9.00 -13.22 3.81
N LYS A 53 10.04 -12.38 3.66
CA LYS A 53 9.91 -11.05 3.01
C LYS A 53 9.40 -11.18 1.57
N GLY A 54 9.71 -12.29 0.89
CA GLY A 54 9.21 -12.57 -0.46
C GLY A 54 7.68 -12.67 -0.50
N VAL A 55 7.07 -13.27 0.53
CA VAL A 55 5.61 -13.38 0.66
C VAL A 55 4.95 -12.00 0.78
N LEU A 56 5.51 -11.12 1.63
CA LEU A 56 5.01 -9.74 1.76
C LEU A 56 5.19 -8.96 0.46
N THR A 57 6.32 -9.13 -0.22
CA THR A 57 6.58 -8.50 -1.52
C THR A 57 5.53 -8.91 -2.56
N ALA A 58 5.16 -10.20 -2.61
CA ALA A 58 4.10 -10.68 -3.48
C ALA A 58 2.72 -10.07 -3.11
N ALA A 59 2.42 -9.97 -1.81
CA ALA A 59 1.18 -9.38 -1.33
C ALA A 59 1.08 -7.87 -1.67
N ALA A 60 2.18 -7.12 -1.53
CA ALA A 60 2.25 -5.73 -1.97
C ALA A 60 2.01 -5.61 -3.49
N ALA A 61 2.70 -6.43 -4.29
CA ALA A 61 2.57 -6.42 -5.74
C ALA A 61 1.12 -6.68 -6.22
N TYR A 62 0.32 -7.42 -5.45
CA TYR A 62 -1.11 -7.58 -5.74
C TYR A 62 -1.84 -6.24 -5.79
N PHE A 63 -1.59 -5.34 -4.82
CA PHE A 63 -2.25 -4.03 -4.74
C PHE A 63 -1.60 -2.98 -5.63
N GLU A 64 -0.26 -2.93 -5.69
CA GLU A 64 0.48 -1.97 -6.52
C GLU A 64 0.10 -2.05 -8.01
N ASN A 65 -0.25 -3.24 -8.50
CA ASN A 65 -0.69 -3.45 -9.87
C ASN A 65 -2.16 -3.05 -10.14
N ARG A 66 -2.93 -2.68 -9.10
CA ARG A 66 -4.37 -2.37 -9.17
C ARG A 66 -4.69 -0.95 -8.77
N ILE A 67 -3.87 -0.33 -7.93
CA ILE A 67 -4.06 1.04 -7.46
C ILE A 67 -3.30 2.00 -8.38
N SER A 68 -4.01 2.98 -8.93
CA SER A 68 -3.48 3.96 -9.89
C SER A 68 -3.30 5.35 -9.30
N ASP A 69 -3.34 5.47 -7.98
CA ASP A 69 -3.21 6.73 -7.26
C ASP A 69 -1.85 7.39 -7.50
N ASN A 70 -1.84 8.73 -7.38
CA ASN A 70 -0.63 9.52 -7.45
C ASN A 70 -0.49 10.35 -6.16
N LEU A 71 0.14 9.74 -5.15
CA LEU A 71 0.34 10.32 -3.83
C LEU A 71 1.50 11.33 -3.85
N LEU A 72 1.23 12.56 -3.45
CA LEU A 72 2.28 13.54 -3.20
C LEU A 72 3.16 13.10 -2.01
N ALA A 73 4.42 13.54 -2.05
CA ALA A 73 5.36 13.33 -0.96
C ALA A 73 4.92 14.08 0.31
N ILE A 74 5.27 13.52 1.47
CA ILE A 74 5.26 14.23 2.75
C ILE A 74 6.70 14.66 3.00
N THR A 75 6.97 15.97 3.06
CA THR A 75 8.33 16.50 3.24
C THR A 75 8.40 17.32 4.51
N SER A 76 9.02 16.77 5.56
CA SER A 76 9.38 17.53 6.75
C SER A 76 10.60 18.42 6.47
N GLY A 77 10.61 19.63 7.01
CA GLY A 77 11.68 20.61 6.81
C GLY A 77 11.15 22.05 6.77
N GLY A 78 12.05 23.03 6.90
CA GLY A 78 11.71 24.46 6.75
C GLY A 78 10.63 24.96 7.71
N GLY A 79 10.51 24.37 8.91
CA GLY A 79 9.48 24.68 9.91
C GLY A 79 8.21 23.80 9.83
N ASN A 80 8.07 23.01 8.77
CA ASN A 80 7.05 21.97 8.67
C ASN A 80 7.57 20.64 9.25
N ASN A 81 6.74 19.95 10.01
CA ASN A 81 7.05 18.71 10.67
C ASN A 81 5.86 17.76 10.59
N PHE A 82 6.13 16.56 10.08
CA PHE A 82 5.26 15.40 10.19
C PHE A 82 5.89 14.43 11.19
N THR A 83 5.09 13.98 12.16
CA THR A 83 5.48 12.95 13.10
C THR A 83 4.56 11.75 12.92
N ALA A 84 5.13 10.63 12.44
CA ALA A 84 4.42 9.36 12.36
C ALA A 84 4.33 8.72 13.75
N ARG A 85 3.20 8.10 14.08
CA ARG A 85 2.96 7.43 15.36
C ARG A 85 2.24 6.10 15.15
N PHE A 86 2.82 5.03 15.69
CA PHE A 86 2.29 3.66 15.62
C PHE A 86 2.86 2.82 16.76
N ASP A 87 2.23 1.69 17.06
CA ASP A 87 2.73 0.73 18.03
C ASP A 87 3.62 -0.30 17.34
N ARG A 88 4.78 -0.61 17.93
CA ARG A 88 5.76 -1.48 17.27
C ARG A 88 5.21 -2.89 17.07
N PRO A 89 5.47 -3.50 15.90
CA PRO A 89 4.97 -4.83 15.61
C PRO A 89 5.58 -5.92 16.51
N ASP A 90 6.78 -5.73 17.07
CA ASP A 90 7.45 -6.72 17.93
C ASP A 90 7.02 -6.72 19.41
N ASN A 91 6.54 -5.60 19.94
CA ASN A 91 6.31 -5.49 21.39
C ASN A 91 5.21 -4.52 21.84
N ASP A 92 4.42 -3.98 20.90
CA ASP A 92 3.29 -3.07 21.19
C ASP A 92 3.69 -1.73 21.84
N THR A 93 4.97 -1.40 21.89
CA THR A 93 5.42 -0.11 22.42
C THR A 93 5.23 0.99 21.38
N GLU A 94 4.62 2.10 21.77
CA GLU A 94 4.43 3.27 20.91
C GLU A 94 5.78 3.84 20.42
N VAL A 95 5.83 4.14 19.12
CA VAL A 95 6.93 4.84 18.46
C VAL A 95 6.43 6.14 17.86
N LEU A 96 7.26 7.18 17.98
CA LEU A 96 7.09 8.45 17.29
C LEU A 96 8.33 8.71 16.42
N ILE A 97 8.15 8.79 15.11
CA ILE A 97 9.21 9.18 14.18
C ILE A 97 9.04 10.65 13.85
N GLN A 98 9.85 11.49 14.48
CA GLN A 98 9.81 12.94 14.28
C GLN A 98 10.52 13.37 13.00
N ASN A 99 10.07 14.49 12.40
CA ASN A 99 10.63 15.05 11.16
C ASN A 99 10.63 14.03 10.01
N TYR A 100 9.62 13.17 10.00
CA TYR A 100 9.56 12.08 9.06
C TYR A 100 9.14 12.58 7.67
N SER A 101 9.78 12.06 6.64
CA SER A 101 9.47 12.39 5.25
C SER A 101 9.25 11.11 4.48
N ILE A 102 8.21 11.10 3.66
CA ILE A 102 7.79 9.94 2.87
C ILE A 102 7.76 10.37 1.42
N ALA A 103 8.39 9.58 0.56
CA ALA A 103 8.48 9.89 -0.86
C ALA A 103 7.09 9.92 -1.52
N ALA A 104 7.01 10.56 -2.68
CA ALA A 104 5.82 10.48 -3.52
C ALA A 104 5.54 9.02 -3.90
N ASN A 105 4.26 8.68 -4.09
CA ASN A 105 3.80 7.34 -4.45
C ASN A 105 4.29 6.23 -3.52
N THR A 106 4.64 6.56 -2.28
CA THR A 106 5.13 5.58 -1.29
C THR A 106 4.15 5.47 -0.13
N ILE A 107 3.88 4.24 0.28
CA ILE A 107 3.21 3.88 1.54
C ILE A 107 4.23 3.04 2.32
N GLU A 108 4.70 3.55 3.45
CA GLU A 108 5.70 2.85 4.28
C GLU A 108 5.02 2.08 5.41
N ILE A 109 5.29 0.78 5.51
CA ILE A 109 4.64 -0.12 6.45
C ILE A 109 5.70 -0.76 7.34
N PHE A 110 5.64 -0.48 8.64
CA PHE A 110 6.47 -1.17 9.62
C PHE A 110 5.89 -2.56 9.88
N VAL A 111 6.72 -3.60 9.77
CA VAL A 111 6.23 -4.98 9.89
C VAL A 111 7.06 -5.81 10.84
N GLY A 112 6.40 -6.78 11.47
CA GLY A 112 6.99 -7.71 12.41
C GLY A 112 5.93 -8.65 12.98
N ALA A 113 6.26 -9.30 14.09
CA ALA A 113 5.32 -10.16 14.78
C ALA A 113 5.52 -10.11 16.29
N ARG A 114 4.43 -10.32 17.02
CA ARG A 114 4.40 -10.55 18.47
C ARG A 114 3.25 -11.51 18.79
N ASP A 115 3.14 -11.95 20.04
CA ASP A 115 1.97 -12.73 20.46
C ASP A 115 0.72 -11.84 20.42
N LEU A 116 -0.25 -12.20 19.57
CA LEU A 116 -1.54 -11.49 19.45
C LEU A 116 -2.68 -12.22 20.19
N GLY A 117 -2.37 -13.30 20.90
CA GLY A 117 -3.36 -14.18 21.52
C GLY A 117 -3.94 -15.20 20.54
N SER A 118 -5.05 -15.84 20.92
CA SER A 118 -5.47 -17.11 20.31
C SER A 118 -6.36 -17.00 19.07
N SER A 119 -6.83 -15.81 18.69
CA SER A 119 -7.85 -15.64 17.65
C SER A 119 -7.49 -14.61 16.58
N THR A 120 -6.33 -13.98 16.68
CA THR A 120 -5.92 -12.90 15.78
C THR A 120 -4.64 -13.32 15.09
N LEU A 121 -4.70 -13.53 13.78
CA LEU A 121 -3.53 -13.93 12.98
C LEU A 121 -2.69 -12.74 12.54
N GLY A 122 -3.34 -11.60 12.37
CA GLY A 122 -2.73 -10.35 11.95
C GLY A 122 -3.49 -9.16 12.50
N GLN A 123 -2.79 -8.04 12.57
CA GLN A 123 -3.35 -6.74 12.87
C GLN A 123 -2.63 -5.68 12.04
N GLY A 124 -3.30 -5.21 11.00
CA GLY A 124 -2.86 -4.18 10.08
C GLY A 124 -3.72 -2.93 10.18
N GLY A 125 -3.11 -1.78 9.91
CA GLY A 125 -3.87 -0.54 9.82
C GLY A 125 -3.00 0.68 9.56
N PRO A 126 -3.63 1.81 9.17
CA PRO A 126 -2.91 3.06 8.98
C PRO A 126 -2.34 3.54 10.31
N GLY A 127 -1.14 4.08 10.25
CA GLY A 127 -0.54 4.71 11.44
C GLY A 127 -1.16 6.06 11.71
N SER A 128 -1.20 6.45 12.98
CA SER A 128 -1.59 7.81 13.39
C SER A 128 -0.45 8.80 13.11
N TYR A 129 -0.74 10.10 13.22
CA TYR A 129 0.26 11.14 13.02
C TYR A 129 -0.10 12.44 13.74
N SER A 130 0.89 13.31 13.86
CA SER A 130 0.69 14.73 14.15
C SER A 130 1.43 15.59 13.13
N ILE A 131 0.86 16.76 12.84
CA ILE A 131 1.39 17.71 11.86
C ILE A 131 1.57 19.06 12.57
N ASN A 132 2.76 19.62 12.46
CA ASN A 132 3.03 21.01 12.79
C ASN A 132 3.56 21.74 11.56
N GLY A 133 2.90 22.81 11.14
CA GLY A 133 3.32 23.54 9.94
C GLY A 133 2.24 24.49 9.44
N THR A 134 2.41 24.98 8.21
CA THR A 134 1.43 25.88 7.58
C THR A 134 0.12 25.15 7.26
N PRO A 135 -1.01 25.87 7.09
CA PRO A 135 -2.25 25.27 6.61
C PRO A 135 -2.12 24.56 5.25
N SER A 136 -1.27 25.09 4.34
CA SER A 136 -0.97 24.44 3.07
C SER A 136 -0.24 23.12 3.26
N TYR A 137 0.73 23.06 4.18
CA TYR A 137 1.43 21.83 4.52
C TYR A 137 0.49 20.79 5.11
N PHE A 138 -0.37 21.19 6.05
CA PHE A 138 -1.39 20.31 6.64
C PHE A 138 -2.28 19.68 5.55
N ASN A 139 -2.79 20.49 4.62
CA ASN A 139 -3.63 19.99 3.53
C ASN A 139 -2.86 19.04 2.60
N SER A 140 -1.64 19.42 2.19
CA SER A 140 -0.81 18.58 1.31
C SER A 140 -0.42 17.25 1.96
N THR A 141 -0.24 17.23 3.28
CA THR A 141 0.16 16.04 4.04
C THR A 141 -1.02 15.10 4.27
N THR A 142 -2.18 15.63 4.67
CA THR A 142 -3.37 14.81 4.96
C THR A 142 -4.02 14.27 3.69
N ARG A 143 -4.00 15.02 2.59
CA ARG A 143 -4.61 14.60 1.32
C ARG A 143 -3.64 13.95 0.37
N ARG A 144 -2.33 14.24 0.47
CA ARG A 144 -1.30 13.78 -0.48
C ARG A 144 -1.73 13.94 -1.95
N GLY A 145 -2.38 15.04 -2.28
CA GLY A 145 -2.86 15.33 -3.63
C GLY A 145 -4.15 14.61 -4.06
N GLN A 146 -4.72 13.78 -3.18
CA GLN A 146 -5.98 13.09 -3.40
C GLN A 146 -7.20 13.99 -3.11
N GLY A 147 -8.40 13.48 -3.39
CA GLY A 147 -9.68 14.17 -3.23
C GLY A 147 -10.10 14.40 -1.77
N THR A 148 -11.35 14.08 -1.47
CA THR A 148 -11.89 14.20 -0.10
C THR A 148 -11.58 12.92 0.66
N VAL A 149 -10.68 13.01 1.65
CA VAL A 149 -10.17 11.85 2.40
C VAL A 149 -10.80 11.64 3.78
N SER A 150 -11.67 12.56 4.22
CA SER A 150 -12.24 12.55 5.57
C SER A 150 -13.67 13.07 5.61
N GLY A 151 -14.46 12.58 6.56
CA GLY A 151 -15.83 13.01 6.80
C GLY A 151 -16.86 12.33 5.89
N PRO A 152 -18.13 12.77 5.96
CA PRO A 152 -19.27 12.08 5.33
C PRO A 152 -19.31 12.15 3.79
N LEU A 153 -18.40 12.92 3.19
CA LEU A 153 -18.24 13.04 1.73
C LEU A 153 -16.90 12.47 1.27
N ALA A 154 -16.19 11.73 2.13
CA ALA A 154 -14.96 11.08 1.74
C ALA A 154 -15.23 10.01 0.69
N THR A 155 -14.48 10.07 -0.40
CA THR A 155 -14.50 9.10 -1.50
C THR A 155 -13.10 8.60 -1.83
N ASP A 156 -12.12 9.02 -1.03
CA ASP A 156 -10.71 8.89 -1.29
C ASP A 156 -9.98 8.59 0.03
N PHE A 157 -8.74 8.11 -0.06
CA PHE A 157 -7.93 7.78 1.10
C PHE A 157 -6.44 7.96 0.78
N ALA A 158 -5.70 8.60 1.68
CA ALA A 158 -4.33 9.03 1.42
C ALA A 158 -3.41 8.74 2.61
N THR A 159 -3.33 7.46 3.01
CA THR A 159 -2.44 7.07 4.10
C THR A 159 -0.98 7.41 3.79
N TRP A 160 -0.22 7.73 4.83
CA TRP A 160 1.24 7.83 4.76
C TRP A 160 1.89 6.45 4.79
N GLY A 161 1.21 5.47 5.40
CA GLY A 161 1.82 4.25 5.86
C GLY A 161 1.10 3.67 7.07
N GLY A 162 1.74 2.73 7.75
CA GLY A 162 1.17 2.13 8.94
C GLY A 162 2.00 0.99 9.49
N VAL A 163 1.31 0.06 10.13
CA VAL A 163 1.92 -1.10 10.75
C VAL A 163 1.15 -2.35 10.38
N ILE A 164 1.85 -3.46 10.19
CA ILE A 164 1.27 -4.80 10.19
C ILE A 164 2.01 -5.65 11.21
N THR A 165 1.24 -6.21 12.13
CA THR A 165 1.73 -7.18 13.11
C THR A 165 1.13 -8.53 12.79
N PHE A 166 1.96 -9.57 12.67
CA PHE A 166 1.49 -10.96 12.61
C PHE A 166 1.56 -11.60 14.00
N ASP A 167 0.73 -12.61 14.23
CA ASP A 167 0.86 -13.43 15.44
C ASP A 167 2.09 -14.32 15.36
N SER A 168 3.01 -14.18 16.32
CA SER A 168 4.25 -14.95 16.35
C SER A 168 4.06 -16.43 16.73
N ASN A 169 2.92 -16.80 17.33
CA ASN A 169 2.64 -18.14 17.84
C ASN A 169 1.84 -19.02 16.87
N SER A 170 1.31 -18.45 15.80
CA SER A 170 0.50 -19.15 14.82
C SER A 170 1.30 -20.16 14.00
N ASN A 171 0.63 -21.26 13.62
CA ASN A 171 1.20 -22.24 12.71
C ASN A 171 1.14 -21.70 11.27
N TRP A 172 2.18 -20.97 10.87
CA TRP A 172 2.24 -20.32 9.57
C TRP A 172 2.67 -21.25 8.45
N TYR A 173 1.96 -21.17 7.34
CA TYR A 173 2.44 -21.56 6.02
C TYR A 173 3.08 -20.33 5.36
N PHE A 174 4.31 -20.51 4.90
CA PHE A 174 5.05 -19.51 4.14
C PHE A 174 5.17 -20.01 2.71
N ASP A 175 4.27 -19.53 1.87
CA ASP A 175 4.17 -19.94 0.48
C ASP A 175 5.48 -19.62 -0.29
N PRO A 176 6.19 -20.63 -0.82
CA PRO A 176 7.39 -20.40 -1.62
C PRO A 176 7.07 -19.89 -3.04
N ASP A 177 5.84 -20.03 -3.53
CA ASP A 177 5.37 -19.60 -4.85
C ASP A 177 3.88 -19.23 -4.82
N THR A 178 3.59 -17.94 -4.58
CA THR A 178 2.21 -17.40 -4.52
C THR A 178 1.43 -17.45 -5.84
N THR A 179 1.98 -18.08 -6.88
CA THR A 179 1.29 -18.29 -8.16
C THR A 179 0.72 -19.70 -8.31
N THR A 180 1.07 -20.62 -7.40
CA THR A 180 0.56 -21.98 -7.42
C THR A 180 -0.64 -22.16 -6.49
N SER A 181 -1.30 -23.30 -6.65
CA SER A 181 -2.32 -23.74 -5.72
C SER A 181 -1.91 -25.12 -5.24
N GLU A 182 -1.63 -25.23 -3.95
CA GLU A 182 -1.19 -26.45 -3.32
C GLU A 182 -1.87 -26.67 -1.98
N SER A 183 -1.79 -27.90 -1.49
CA SER A 183 -2.24 -28.21 -0.14
C SER A 183 -1.16 -27.85 0.85
N PHE A 184 -1.54 -27.10 1.89
CA PHE A 184 -0.68 -26.76 3.02
C PHE A 184 -1.43 -27.02 4.33
N SER A 185 -0.72 -26.83 5.45
CA SER A 185 -1.29 -26.90 6.79
C SER A 185 -1.02 -25.60 7.53
N GLY A 186 -1.94 -25.20 8.42
CA GLY A 186 -1.81 -23.94 9.15
C GLY A 186 -2.45 -22.77 8.41
N PHE A 187 -2.00 -21.56 8.72
CA PHE A 187 -2.51 -20.32 8.16
C PHE A 187 -1.55 -19.78 7.10
N ASP A 188 -2.05 -19.46 5.93
CA ASP A 188 -1.24 -18.90 4.85
C ASP A 188 -0.90 -17.43 5.11
N LEU A 189 0.40 -17.13 5.25
CA LEU A 189 0.88 -15.77 5.48
C LEU A 189 0.50 -14.84 4.32
N PHE A 190 0.49 -15.33 3.07
CA PHE A 190 0.15 -14.50 1.91
C PHE A 190 -1.28 -13.97 2.01
N SER A 191 -2.23 -14.86 2.29
CA SER A 191 -3.64 -14.52 2.47
C SER A 191 -3.87 -13.54 3.63
N VAL A 192 -3.21 -13.75 4.78
CA VAL A 192 -3.33 -12.82 5.91
C VAL A 192 -2.66 -11.48 5.58
N ALA A 193 -1.50 -11.48 4.91
CA ALA A 193 -0.85 -10.24 4.49
C ALA A 193 -1.71 -9.41 3.53
N LEU A 194 -2.44 -10.06 2.60
CA LEU A 194 -3.41 -9.37 1.74
C LEU A 194 -4.55 -8.72 2.54
N HIS A 195 -5.07 -9.43 3.54
CA HIS A 195 -6.09 -8.93 4.44
C HIS A 195 -5.59 -7.68 5.20
N GLU A 196 -4.44 -7.78 5.87
CA GLU A 196 -3.90 -6.68 6.67
C GLU A 196 -3.46 -5.47 5.83
N LEU A 197 -2.93 -5.71 4.62
CA LEU A 197 -2.66 -4.63 3.65
C LEU A 197 -3.95 -3.92 3.25
N GLY A 198 -5.06 -4.65 3.09
CA GLY A 198 -6.38 -4.04 2.87
C GLY A 198 -6.71 -3.01 3.95
N HIS A 199 -6.52 -3.36 5.22
CA HIS A 199 -6.74 -2.44 6.33
C HIS A 199 -5.80 -1.22 6.29
N VAL A 200 -4.51 -1.40 6.00
CA VAL A 200 -3.58 -0.28 5.81
C VAL A 200 -4.03 0.65 4.67
N LEU A 201 -4.60 0.07 3.61
CA LEU A 201 -5.07 0.78 2.41
C LEU A 201 -6.48 1.37 2.55
N GLY A 202 -7.10 1.29 3.72
CA GLY A 202 -8.36 1.99 4.00
C GLY A 202 -9.61 1.10 4.04
N TYR A 203 -9.49 -0.20 3.77
CA TYR A 203 -10.61 -1.14 3.87
C TYR A 203 -10.94 -1.34 5.35
N GLY A 204 -12.16 -1.02 5.76
CA GLY A 204 -12.56 -1.09 7.18
C GLY A 204 -11.93 -0.04 8.10
N THR A 205 -11.13 0.88 7.56
CA THR A 205 -10.39 1.87 8.37
C THR A 205 -10.54 3.31 7.87
N SER A 206 -11.12 3.52 6.69
CA SER A 206 -11.26 4.85 6.06
C SER A 206 -12.69 5.35 6.03
N ALA A 207 -12.86 6.67 6.12
CA ALA A 207 -14.17 7.28 5.93
C ALA A 207 -14.78 6.99 4.55
N SER A 208 -13.94 6.82 3.51
CA SER A 208 -14.40 6.42 2.17
C SER A 208 -14.99 5.02 2.13
N TRP A 209 -14.50 4.11 2.97
CA TRP A 209 -15.10 2.80 3.17
C TRP A 209 -16.42 2.92 3.96
N ASP A 210 -16.40 3.63 5.09
CA ASP A 210 -17.59 3.79 5.96
C ASP A 210 -18.77 4.42 5.20
N ASN A 211 -18.49 5.40 4.33
CA ASN A 211 -19.49 6.05 3.49
C ASN A 211 -20.13 5.12 2.45
N GLN A 212 -19.62 3.89 2.29
CA GLN A 212 -20.17 2.84 1.45
C GLN A 212 -20.86 1.75 2.28
N ILE A 213 -21.08 1.94 3.57
CA ILE A 213 -21.81 0.98 4.42
C ILE A 213 -23.27 1.42 4.57
N SER A 214 -24.18 0.46 4.43
CA SER A 214 -25.61 0.62 4.72
C SER A 214 -26.14 -0.61 5.46
N GLY A 215 -26.39 -0.46 6.76
CA GLY A 215 -26.68 -1.59 7.63
C GLY A 215 -25.49 -2.55 7.70
N SER A 216 -25.73 -3.86 7.60
CA SER A 216 -24.70 -4.90 7.60
C SER A 216 -24.14 -5.21 6.20
N SER A 217 -24.01 -4.20 5.35
CA SER A 217 -23.60 -4.41 3.96
C SER A 217 -22.80 -3.26 3.39
N PHE A 218 -21.84 -3.60 2.54
CA PHE A 218 -21.10 -2.67 1.71
C PHE A 218 -21.81 -2.47 0.36
N THR A 219 -21.92 -1.22 -0.06
CA THR A 219 -22.71 -0.77 -1.21
C THR A 219 -21.87 -0.15 -2.33
N GLY A 220 -20.55 -0.30 -2.29
CA GLY A 220 -19.69 0.18 -3.37
C GLY A 220 -20.03 -0.46 -4.71
N ALA A 221 -20.24 0.37 -5.75
CA ALA A 221 -20.79 -0.07 -7.03
C ALA A 221 -19.97 -1.18 -7.72
N ASN A 222 -18.63 -1.11 -7.65
CA ASN A 222 -17.76 -2.14 -8.22
C ASN A 222 -17.89 -3.48 -7.48
N SER A 223 -17.93 -3.44 -6.14
CA SER A 223 -18.10 -4.64 -5.31
C SER A 223 -19.48 -5.27 -5.53
N ILE A 224 -20.53 -4.46 -5.63
CA ILE A 224 -21.87 -4.93 -6.01
C ILE A 224 -21.85 -5.60 -7.39
N GLY A 225 -21.18 -5.00 -8.37
CA GLY A 225 -21.09 -5.53 -9.73
C GLY A 225 -20.45 -6.93 -9.80
N VAL A 226 -19.47 -7.21 -8.94
CA VAL A 226 -18.81 -8.52 -8.87
C VAL A 226 -19.62 -9.52 -8.04
N TYR A 227 -20.14 -9.10 -6.89
CA TYR A 227 -20.86 -9.98 -5.97
C TYR A 227 -22.29 -10.33 -6.43
N GLY A 228 -22.92 -9.45 -7.22
CA GLY A 228 -24.31 -9.59 -7.68
C GLY A 228 -25.35 -8.93 -6.77
N GLY A 229 -24.92 -8.08 -5.83
CA GLY A 229 -25.78 -7.40 -4.86
C GLY A 229 -24.96 -6.70 -3.77
N ASN A 230 -25.62 -6.11 -2.78
CA ASN A 230 -24.96 -5.58 -1.59
C ASN A 230 -24.09 -6.66 -0.94
N VAL A 231 -22.83 -6.33 -0.64
CA VAL A 231 -21.86 -7.31 -0.14
C VAL A 231 -22.04 -7.45 1.38
N PRO A 232 -22.32 -8.66 1.91
CA PRO A 232 -22.50 -8.85 3.34
C PRO A 232 -21.21 -8.58 4.12
N LEU A 233 -21.36 -7.87 5.23
CA LEU A 233 -20.30 -7.60 6.18
C LEU A 233 -20.52 -8.41 7.46
N PHE A 234 -19.44 -8.85 8.10
CA PHE A 234 -19.48 -9.44 9.43
C PHE A 234 -19.66 -8.34 10.50
N ASP A 235 -18.89 -7.27 10.35
CA ASP A 235 -18.90 -6.04 11.13
C ASP A 235 -18.61 -4.85 10.20
N ASP A 236 -18.37 -3.65 10.72
CA ASP A 236 -18.16 -2.47 9.86
C ASP A 236 -16.80 -2.49 9.11
N ALA A 237 -15.92 -3.48 9.36
CA ALA A 237 -14.58 -3.56 8.78
C ALA A 237 -14.32 -4.80 7.91
N HIS A 238 -15.03 -5.90 8.13
CA HIS A 238 -14.74 -7.20 7.53
C HIS A 238 -15.89 -7.73 6.67
N TRP A 239 -15.54 -8.37 5.56
CA TRP A 239 -16.50 -9.18 4.81
C TRP A 239 -16.98 -10.35 5.67
N GLN A 240 -18.22 -10.79 5.45
CA GLN A 240 -18.83 -11.88 6.22
C GLN A 240 -17.99 -13.17 6.28
N ASN A 241 -17.19 -13.45 5.25
CA ASN A 241 -16.36 -14.65 5.13
C ASN A 241 -14.85 -14.34 5.08
N ALA A 242 -14.40 -13.23 5.70
CA ALA A 242 -13.00 -12.80 5.65
C ALA A 242 -12.29 -12.77 7.01
N LEU A 243 -12.82 -13.49 8.01
CA LEU A 243 -12.20 -13.70 9.33
C LEU A 243 -11.69 -15.15 9.47
#